data_AF-A0A6C0AKC1-F1
#
_entry.id   AF-A0A6C0AKC1-F1
#
_cell.length_a   1.000
_cell.length_b   1.000
_cell.length_c   1.000
_cell.angle_alpha   90.00
_cell.angle_beta   90.00
_cell.angle_gamma   90.00
#
_symmetry.space_group_name_H-M   'P 1'
#
loop_
_entity.id
_entity.type
_entity.pdbx_description
1 polymer ?
#
loop_
_entity_poly.entity_id
_entity_poly.type
_entity_poly.pdbx_seq_one_letter_code
_entity_poly.pdbx_strand_id
1 'polypeptide(L)' 'MDNDFILDSGKKFVWDVLGGTGAIWGSSEVVCLRNCSNQPLWRYISGGAGCIFFGFYLKERIKTYETREK' A
#
# COMPACT_ATOMS: atom_id res chain seq x y z
N MET A 1 22.16 -3.08 13.70
CA MET A 1 21.53 -1.81 13.26
C MET A 1 20.76 -1.99 11.95
N ASP A 2 21.18 -2.88 11.05
CA ASP A 2 20.45 -3.15 9.78
C ASP A 2 19.09 -3.82 9.97
N ASN A 3 18.95 -4.73 10.95
CA ASN A 3 17.70 -5.45 11.19
C ASN A 3 16.54 -4.52 11.64
N ASP A 4 16.83 -3.53 12.49
CA ASP A 4 15.83 -2.53 12.90
C ASP A 4 15.32 -1.69 11.74
N PHE A 5 16.22 -1.33 10.82
CA PHE A 5 15.85 -0.60 9.63
C PHE A 5 14.96 -1.45 8.72
N ILE A 6 15.33 -2.71 8.44
CA ILE A 6 14.49 -3.61 7.63
C ILE A 6 13.13 -3.84 8.31
N LEU A 7 13.08 -3.99 9.64
CA LEU A 7 11.84 -4.13 10.40
C LEU A 7 10.95 -2.88 10.31
N ASP A 8 11.51 -1.69 10.47
CA ASP A 8 10.77 -0.43 10.32
C ASP A 8 10.22 -0.24 8.90
N SER A 9 11.03 -0.59 7.91
CA SER A 9 10.65 -0.62 6.49
C SER A 9 9.47 -1.56 6.24
N GLY A 10 9.58 -2.79 6.73
CA GLY A 10 8.56 -3.82 6.57
C GLY A 10 7.25 -3.42 7.25
N LYS A 11 7.31 -2.88 8.47
CA LYS A 11 6.14 -2.35 9.18
C LYS A 11 5.43 -1.28 8.38
N LYS A 12 6.18 -0.29 7.88
CA LYS A 12 5.61 0.83 7.13
C LYS A 12 5.02 0.38 5.79
N PHE A 13 5.70 -0.52 5.08
CA PHE A 13 5.18 -1.14 3.85
C PHE A 13 3.87 -1.90 4.10
N VAL A 14 3.84 -2.76 5.11
CA VAL A 14 2.65 -3.56 5.44
C VAL A 14 1.50 -2.64 5.84
N TRP A 15 1.76 -1.57 6.60
CA TRP A 15 0.70 -0.73 7.11
C TRP A 15 0.12 0.20 6.04
N ASP A 16 0.97 0.93 5.31
CA ASP A 16 0.51 1.88 4.28
C ASP A 16 0.00 1.16 3.02
N VAL A 17 0.75 0.18 2.52
CA VAL A 17 0.47 -0.43 1.21
C VAL A 17 -0.51 -1.58 1.35
N LEU A 18 -0.22 -2.58 2.17
CA LEU A 18 -1.09 -3.76 2.33
C LEU A 18 -2.33 -3.43 3.15
N GLY A 19 -2.19 -2.63 4.22
CA GLY A 19 -3.29 -2.16 5.05
C GLY A 19 -4.24 -1.26 4.28
N GLY A 20 -3.73 -0.26 3.55
CA GLY A 20 -4.54 0.64 2.73
C GLY A 20 -5.28 -0.08 1.59
N THR A 21 -4.58 -0.95 0.86
CA THR A 21 -5.20 -1.75 -0.23
C THR A 21 -6.28 -2.71 0.32
N GLY A 22 -5.98 -3.40 1.42
CA GLY A 22 -6.91 -4.30 2.08
C GLY A 22 -8.14 -3.58 2.64
N ALA A 23 -7.97 -2.38 3.19
CA ALA A 23 -9.08 -1.56 3.66
C ALA A 23 -9.99 -1.09 2.51
N ILE A 24 -9.43 -0.70 1.37
CA ILE A 24 -10.20 -0.31 0.18
C ILE A 24 -10.97 -1.51 -0.37
N TRP A 25 -10.32 -2.68 -0.46
CA TRP A 25 -10.96 -3.93 -0.88
C TRP A 25 -12.10 -4.33 0.07
N GLY A 26 -11.83 -4.41 1.38
CA GLY A 26 -12.81 -4.82 2.38
C GLY A 26 -13.98 -3.83 2.50
N SER A 27 -13.71 -2.52 2.44
CA SER A 27 -14.76 -1.49 2.48
C SER A 27 -15.67 -1.57 1.26
N SER A 28 -15.14 -1.95 0.09
CA SER A 28 -15.95 -2.16 -1.12
C SER A 28 -16.95 -3.31 -1.00
N GLU A 29 -16.66 -4.28 -0.12
CA GLU A 29 -17.54 -5.42 0.19
C GLU A 29 -18.63 -5.02 1.20
N VAL A 30 -18.27 -4.25 2.24
CA VAL A 30 -19.21 -3.75 3.28
C VAL A 30 -20.24 -2.77 2.72
N VAL A 31 -19.86 -1.93 1.76
CA VAL A 31 -20.77 -0.95 1.14
C VAL A 31 -21.73 -1.61 0.14
N CYS A 32 -21.69 -2.94 -0.02
CA CYS A 32 -22.53 -3.70 -0.97
C CYS A 32 -22.42 -3.19 -2.43
N LEU A 33 -21.34 -2.49 -2.77
CA LEU A 33 -21.11 -1.98 -4.14
C LEU A 33 -20.65 -3.08 -5.11
N ARG A 34 -20.30 -4.26 -4.57
CA ARG A 34 -19.77 -5.40 -5.31
C ARG A 34 -20.89 -6.25 -5.93
N ASN A 35 -21.57 -5.71 -6.94
CA ASN A 35 -22.43 -6.49 -7.82
C ASN A 35 -21.58 -7.39 -8.75
N CYS A 36 -22.11 -8.55 -9.18
CA CYS A 36 -21.39 -9.49 -10.08
C CYS A 36 -20.86 -8.84 -11.38
N SER A 37 -21.45 -7.73 -11.82
CA SER A 37 -21.01 -6.98 -13.00
C SER A 37 -19.82 -6.04 -12.74
N ASN A 38 -19.64 -5.52 -11.52
CA ASN A 38 -18.68 -4.45 -11.20
C ASN A 38 -17.49 -4.93 -10.35
N GLN A 39 -17.45 -6.22 -10.03
CA GLN A 39 -16.34 -6.87 -9.33
C GLN A 39 -14.94 -6.64 -9.97
N PRO A 40 -14.77 -6.63 -11.32
CA PRO A 40 -13.47 -6.34 -11.91
C PRO A 40 -13.04 -4.87 -11.74
N LEU A 41 -13.97 -3.91 -11.73
CA LEU A 41 -13.64 -2.49 -11.53
C LEU A 41 -13.06 -2.24 -10.12
N TRP A 42 -13.64 -2.84 -9.08
CA TRP A 42 -13.09 -2.72 -7.74
C TRP A 42 -11.73 -3.42 -7.56
N ARG A 43 -11.45 -4.48 -8.35
CA ARG A 43 -10.09 -5.04 -8.48
C ARG A 43 -9.10 -4.04 -9.04
N TYR A 44 -9.48 -3.32 -10.09
CA TYR A 44 -8.61 -2.30 -10.67
C TYR A 44 -8.41 -1.10 -9.74
N ILE A 45 -9.44 -0.65 -9.02
CA ILE A 45 -9.32 0.50 -8.10
C ILE A 45 -8.49 0.14 -6.87
N SER A 46 -8.72 -1.03 -6.26
CA SER A 46 -7.91 -1.49 -5.12
C SER A 46 -6.46 -1.75 -5.53
N GLY A 47 -6.23 -2.42 -6.67
CA GLY A 47 -4.89 -2.61 -7.22
C GLY A 47 -4.21 -1.29 -7.59
N GLY A 48 -4.95 -0.35 -8.18
CA GLY A 48 -4.46 0.98 -8.53
C GLY A 48 -4.08 1.81 -7.30
N ALA A 49 -4.91 1.79 -6.25
CA ALA A 49 -4.60 2.43 -4.98
C ALA A 49 -3.33 1.82 -4.36
N GLY A 50 -3.21 0.49 -4.34
CA GLY A 50 -2.00 -0.20 -3.89
C GLY A 50 -0.75 0.22 -4.65
N CYS A 51 -0.84 0.37 -5.98
CA CYS A 51 0.26 0.86 -6.81
C CYS A 51 0.67 2.30 -6.48
N ILE A 52 -0.30 3.19 -6.21
CA ILE A 52 -0.03 4.58 -5.83
C ILE A 52 0.67 4.65 -4.46
N PHE A 53 0.13 3.95 -3.45
CA PHE A 53 0.74 3.89 -2.13
C PHE A 53 2.13 3.25 -2.17
N PHE A 54 2.33 2.25 -3.02
CA PHE A 54 3.65 1.67 -3.26
C PHE A 54 4.65 2.68 -3.87
N GLY A 55 4.20 3.50 -4.84
CA GLY A 55 5.02 4.56 -5.41
C GLY A 55 5.42 5.63 -4.38
N PHE A 56 4.50 6.01 -3.49
CA PHE A 56 4.79 6.92 -2.38
C PHE A 56 5.79 6.32 -1.39
N TYR A 57 5.60 5.06 -1.02
CA TYR A 57 6.52 4.33 -0.17
C TYR A 57 7.93 4.31 -0.78
N LEU A 58 8.08 3.92 -2.05
CA LEU A 58 9.38 3.90 -2.72
C LEU A 58 10.06 5.28 -2.73
N LYS A 59 9.32 6.35 -3.00
CA LYS A 59 9.85 7.71 -3.02
C LYS A 59 10.37 8.15 -1.65
N GLU A 60 9.62 7.86 -0.59
CA GLU A 60 10.03 8.17 0.79
C GLU A 60 11.28 7.38 1.20
N ARG A 61 11.36 6.12 0.76
CA ARG A 61 12.50 5.24 1.04
C ARG A 61 13.76 5.72 0.34
N ILE A 62 13.70 6.03 -0.96
CA ILE A 62 14.84 6.55 -1.72
C ILE A 62 15.40 7.81 -1.04
N LYS A 63 14.53 8.73 -0.62
CA LYS A 63 14.94 9.95 0.09
C LYS A 63 15.61 9.68 1.44
N THR A 64 15.13 8.66 2.16
CA THR A 64 15.69 8.24 3.46
C THR A 64 17.06 7.59 3.28
N TYR A 65 17.27 6.81 2.22
CA TYR A 65 18.60 6.27 1.89
C TYR A 65 19.60 7.37 1.57
N GLU A 66 19.22 8.34 0.73
CA GLU A 66 20.11 9.45 0.34
C GLU A 66 20.48 10.36 1.54
N THR A 67 19.60 10.46 2.54
CA THR A 67 19.86 11.20 3.77
C THR A 67 20.80 10.45 4.73
N ARG A 68 20.86 9.12 4.67
CA ARG A 68 21.75 8.30 5.51
C ARG A 68 23.15 8.10 4.93
N GLU A 69 23.33 8.36 3.63
CA GLU A 69 24.63 8.28 2.97
C GLU A 69 25.49 9.55 3.15
N LYS A 70 24.88 10.66 3.58
CA LYS A 70 25.56 11.92 3.96
C LYS A 70 25.86 11.96 5.45
#